data_AF-A0A6N8J1W1-F1
#
_entry.id   AF-A0A6N8J1W1-F1
#
_cell.length_a   1.000
_cell.length_b   1.000
_cell.length_c   1.000
_cell.angle_alpha   90.00
_cell.angle_beta   90.00
_cell.angle_gamma   90.00
#
_symmetry.space_group_name_H-M   'P 1'
#
loop_
_entity.id
_entity.type
_entity.pdbx_description
1 polymer ?
#
loop_
_entity_poly.entity_id
_entity_poly.type
_entity_poly.pdbx_seq_one_letter_code
_entity_poly.pdbx_strand_id
1 'polypeptide(L)'
;MNDFERSMRAWYRADTAAREAEEKVVSAYMAYVAGSAPLPFLTWETEATVLRAEASRLIEFVYSAAKQVRKPGIEDFSKTMPSSVGGDVPLFSTVRSRSKT
;
A
#
# COMPACT_ATOMS: atom_id res chain seq x y z
N MET A 1 8.32 -3.56 18.44
CA MET A 1 7.36 -3.18 17.39
C MET A 1 8.14 -2.71 16.18
N ASN A 2 8.08 -3.43 15.07
CA ASN A 2 8.83 -3.07 13.85
C ASN A 2 8.13 -1.92 13.08
N ASP A 3 8.80 -1.34 12.08
CA ASP A 3 8.27 -0.18 11.34
C ASP A 3 7.01 -0.51 10.54
N PHE A 4 6.87 -1.76 10.11
CA PHE A 4 5.66 -2.27 9.47
C PHE A 4 4.47 -2.27 10.44
N GLU A 5 4.60 -2.85 11.63
CA GLU A 5 3.56 -2.87 12.66
C GLU A 5 3.17 -1.46 13.10
N ARG A 6 4.14 -0.55 13.20
CA ARG A 6 3.89 0.87 13.51
C ARG A 6 3.06 1.54 12.43
N SER A 7 3.47 1.37 11.17
CA SER A 7 2.78 1.95 10.00
C SER A 7 1.37 1.39 9.86
N MET A 8 1.20 0.07 10.04
CA MET A 8 -0.10 -0.60 10.04
C MET A 8 -1.03 -0.04 11.10
N ARG A 9 -0.54 0.16 12.34
CA ARG A 9 -1.34 0.73 13.42
C ARG A 9 -1.74 2.18 13.13
N ALA A 10 -0.83 2.98 12.57
CA ALA A 10 -1.12 4.36 12.20
C ALA A 10 -2.20 4.42 11.11
N TRP A 11 -2.04 3.62 10.05
CA TRP A 11 -3.02 3.50 8.98
C TRP A 11 -4.39 3.07 9.51
N TYR A 12 -4.45 2.02 10.35
CA TYR A 12 -5.71 1.50 10.88
C TYR A 12 -6.49 2.54 11.70
N ARG A 13 -5.78 3.36 12.49
CA ARG A 13 -6.41 4.45 13.25
C ARG A 13 -6.99 5.52 12.33
N ALA A 14 -6.23 5.93 11.32
CA ALA A 14 -6.69 6.93 10.35
C ALA A 14 -7.85 6.40 9.50
N ASP A 15 -7.81 5.15 9.08
CA ASP A 15 -8.89 4.50 8.31
C ASP A 15 -10.18 4.38 9.12
N THR A 16 -10.08 4.04 10.41
CA THR A 16 -11.23 4.01 11.33
C THR A 16 -11.84 5.40 11.49
N ALA A 17 -11.02 6.42 11.70
CA ALA A 17 -11.48 7.80 11.82
C ALA A 17 -12.15 8.32 10.53
N ALA A 18 -11.57 7.99 9.37
CA ALA A 18 -12.16 8.32 8.08
C ALA A 18 -13.53 7.66 7.89
N ARG A 19 -13.64 6.36 8.20
CA ARG A 19 -14.89 5.60 8.14
C ARG A 19 -15.97 6.21 9.04
N GLU A 20 -15.64 6.55 10.28
CA GLU A 20 -16.59 7.17 11.22
C GLU A 20 -17.09 8.52 10.73
N ALA A 21 -16.21 9.34 10.14
CA ALA A 21 -16.60 10.62 9.55
C ALA A 21 -17.50 10.44 8.32
N GLU A 22 -17.18 9.48 7.44
CA GLU A 22 -18.00 9.12 6.28
C GLU A 22 -19.39 8.63 6.70
N GLU A 23 -19.46 7.70 7.65
CA GLU A 23 -20.71 7.16 8.19
C GLU A 23 -21.59 8.26 8.79
N LYS A 24 -20.99 9.22 9.50
CA LYS A 24 -21.70 10.40 10.05
C LYS A 24 -22.31 11.26 8.94
N VAL A 25 -21.56 11.55 7.88
CA VAL A 25 -22.02 12.35 6.73
C VAL A 25 -23.17 11.64 6.01
N VAL A 26 -23.00 10.36 5.70
CA VAL A 26 -24.03 9.55 5.03
C VAL A 26 -25.31 9.49 5.88
N SER A 27 -25.19 9.23 7.17
CA SER A 27 -26.33 9.17 8.08
C SER A 27 -27.09 10.50 8.15
N ALA A 28 -26.38 11.62 8.16
CA ALA A 28 -26.99 12.95 8.16
C ALA A 28 -27.73 13.23 6.85
N TYR A 29 -27.16 12.82 5.71
CA TYR A 29 -27.84 12.92 4.41
C TYR A 29 -29.08 12.03 4.33
N MET A 30 -29.02 10.81 4.87
CA MET A 30 -30.20 9.94 4.95
C MET A 30 -31.32 10.58 5.77
N ALA A 31 -31.00 11.20 6.92
CA ALA A 31 -31.98 11.90 7.74
C ALA A 31 -32.58 13.13 7.04
N TYR A 32 -31.76 13.89 6.31
CA TYR A 32 -32.25 15.01 5.49
C TYR A 32 -33.22 14.55 4.40
N VAL A 33 -32.87 13.50 3.63
CA VAL A 33 -33.73 12.94 2.58
C VAL A 33 -35.03 12.36 3.14
N ALA A 34 -34.98 11.78 4.34
CA ALA A 34 -36.17 11.31 5.06
C ALA A 34 -37.04 12.44 5.64
N GLY A 35 -36.60 13.70 5.57
CA GLY A 35 -37.31 14.85 6.13
C GLY A 35 -37.27 14.92 7.66
N SER A 36 -36.38 14.15 8.31
CA SER A 36 -36.27 14.07 9.76
C SER A 36 -35.18 14.97 10.36
N ALA A 37 -34.34 15.59 9.52
CA ALA A 37 -33.26 16.47 9.92
C ALA A 37 -33.01 17.59 8.87
N PRO A 38 -32.36 18.71 9.25
CA PRO A 38 -31.91 19.72 8.28
C PRO A 38 -30.76 19.22 7.41
N LEU A 39 -30.49 19.94 6.32
CA LEU A 39 -29.34 19.67 5.45
C LEU A 39 -28.02 19.74 6.25
N PRO A 40 -27.14 18.73 6.18
CA PRO A 40 -25.86 18.75 6.89
C PRO A 40 -24.92 19.86 6.40
N PHE A 41 -24.02 20.29 7.28
CA PHE A 41 -23.00 21.29 6.94
C PHE A 41 -21.96 20.71 5.97
N LEU A 42 -21.62 21.48 4.92
CA LEU A 42 -20.62 21.11 3.92
C LEU A 42 -19.22 20.84 4.54
N THR A 43 -18.93 21.43 5.70
CA THR A 43 -17.66 21.21 6.40
C THR A 43 -17.48 19.75 6.81
N TRP A 44 -18.55 19.00 7.06
CA TRP A 44 -18.47 17.60 7.44
C TRP A 44 -17.97 16.72 6.28
N GLU A 45 -18.36 17.00 5.05
CA GLU A 45 -17.82 16.33 3.85
C GLU A 45 -16.33 16.64 3.67
N THR A 46 -15.96 17.89 3.91
CA THR A 46 -14.56 18.32 3.81
C THR A 46 -13.71 17.59 4.85
N GLU A 47 -14.19 17.50 6.09
CA GLU A 47 -13.53 16.74 7.16
C GLU A 47 -13.38 15.25 6.81
N ALA A 48 -14.44 14.60 6.35
CA ALA A 48 -14.39 13.20 5.93
C ALA A 48 -13.39 12.99 4.77
N THR A 49 -13.37 13.90 3.80
CA THR A 49 -12.43 13.85 2.66
C THR A 49 -10.98 14.00 3.10
N VAL A 50 -10.69 14.93 4.03
CA VAL A 50 -9.34 15.14 4.57
C VAL A 50 -8.87 13.90 5.32
N LEU A 51 -9.72 13.31 6.17
CA LEU A 51 -9.39 12.09 6.91
C LEU A 51 -9.15 10.90 5.98
N ARG A 52 -9.97 10.75 4.93
CA ARG A 52 -9.76 9.71 3.91
C ARG A 52 -8.44 9.91 3.18
N ALA A 53 -8.11 11.14 2.80
CA ALA A 53 -6.83 11.45 2.15
C ALA A 53 -5.63 11.13 3.06
N GLU A 54 -5.74 11.37 4.37
CA GLU A 54 -4.72 10.99 5.34
C GLU A 54 -4.56 9.45 5.42
N ALA A 55 -5.67 8.72 5.53
CA ALA A 55 -5.64 7.25 5.53
C ALA A 55 -5.01 6.69 4.25
N SER A 56 -5.36 7.25 3.08
CA SER A 56 -4.77 6.89 1.79
C SER A 56 -3.27 7.17 1.76
N ARG A 57 -2.81 8.30 2.29
CA ARG A 57 -1.37 8.58 2.40
C ARG A 57 -0.66 7.60 3.32
N LEU A 58 -1.28 7.21 4.44
CA LEU A 58 -0.68 6.31 5.42
C LEU A 58 -0.48 4.88 4.91
N ILE A 59 -1.34 4.42 3.99
CA ILE A 59 -1.20 3.09 3.39
C ILE A 59 0.07 2.97 2.52
N GLU A 60 0.55 4.07 1.94
CA GLU A 60 1.79 4.09 1.16
C GLU A 60 3.00 3.79 2.06
N PHE A 61 3.00 4.30 3.29
CA PHE A 61 4.06 3.99 4.27
C PHE A 61 4.03 2.53 4.68
N VAL A 62 2.84 1.94 4.87
CA VAL A 62 2.68 0.50 5.12
C VAL A 62 3.33 -0.32 4.00
N TYR A 63 3.03 0.03 2.75
CA TYR A 63 3.59 -0.65 1.58
C TYR A 63 5.12 -0.52 1.52
N SER A 64 5.64 0.69 1.79
CA SER A 64 7.09 0.93 1.82
C SER A 64 7.79 0.12 2.91
N ALA A 65 7.21 0.01 4.11
CA ALA A 65 7.74 -0.77 5.22
C ALA A 65 7.66 -2.28 4.93
N ALA A 66 6.56 -2.75 4.33
CA ALA A 66 6.41 -4.15 3.95
C ALA A 66 7.49 -4.61 2.97
N LYS A 67 7.85 -3.77 1.99
CA LYS A 67 8.96 -4.02 1.04
C LYS A 67 10.30 -4.16 1.73
N GLN A 68 10.55 -3.42 2.82
CA GLN A 68 11.79 -3.50 3.56
C GLN A 68 11.88 -4.78 4.41
N VAL A 69 10.75 -5.23 4.97
CA VAL A 69 10.67 -6.48 5.74
C VAL A 69 10.93 -7.69 4.84
N ARG A 70 10.24 -7.75 3.70
CA ARG A 70 10.47 -8.77 2.68
C ARG A 70 11.41 -8.20 1.62
N LYS A 71 12.69 -7.98 1.94
CA LYS A 71 13.71 -7.80 0.89
C LYS A 71 13.70 -9.09 0.05
N PRO A 72 13.20 -9.08 -1.20
CA PRO A 72 13.11 -10.30 -1.97
C PRO A 72 14.53 -10.82 -2.22
N GLY A 73 14.80 -12.06 -1.83
CA GLY A 73 16.03 -12.74 -2.20
C GLY A 73 16.06 -13.04 -3.70
N ILE A 74 17.21 -13.46 -4.23
CA ILE A 74 17.36 -13.93 -5.62
C ILE A 74 16.30 -15.00 -5.98
N GLU A 75 15.85 -15.78 -4.99
CA GLU A 75 14.80 -16.81 -5.14
C GLU A 75 13.37 -16.27 -5.32
N ASP A 76 13.07 -15.05 -4.83
CA ASP A 76 11.77 -14.41 -5.09
C ASP A 76 11.75 -13.80 -6.52
N PHE A 77 12.92 -13.44 -7.06
CA PHE A 77 13.08 -12.99 -8.46
C PHE A 77 12.88 -14.13 -9.46
N SER A 78 13.40 -15.33 -9.17
CA SER A 78 13.22 -16.48 -10.06
C SER A 78 11.77 -16.97 -10.16
N LYS A 79 10.93 -16.68 -9.16
CA LYS A 79 9.50 -17.02 -9.14
C LYS A 79 8.58 -15.96 -9.75
N THR A 80 9.05 -14.73 -9.91
CA THR A 80 8.28 -13.62 -10.51
C THR A 80 8.57 -13.41 -11.99
N MET A 81 9.68 -13.96 -12.50
CA MET A 81 9.90 -14.10 -13.93
C MET A 81 9.03 -15.25 -14.46
N PRO A 82 8.12 -15.01 -15.42
CA PRO A 82 7.51 -16.11 -16.16
C PRO A 82 8.66 -16.89 -16.82
N SER A 83 8.70 -18.20 -16.56
CA SER A 83 9.61 -19.12 -17.21
C SER A 83 9.28 -19.16 -18.71
N SER A 84 9.78 -18.18 -19.44
CA SER A 84 9.44 -17.89 -20.83
C SER A 84 10.64 -17.24 -21.53
N VAL A 85 11.84 -17.77 -21.31
CA VAL A 85 12.84 -17.85 -22.38
C VAL A 85 13.54 -19.20 -22.17
N GLY A 86 12.94 -20.24 -22.75
CA GLY A 86 13.67 -21.46 -23.02
C GLY A 86 14.83 -21.15 -23.97
N GLY A 87 15.98 -21.75 -23.71
CA GLY A 87 17.12 -21.68 -24.59
C GLY A 87 18.42 -21.81 -23.80
N ASP A 88 18.95 -23.03 -23.78
CA ASP A 88 20.35 -23.30 -23.49
C ASP A 88 21.25 -22.25 -24.17
N VAL A 89 21.81 -21.35 -23.38
CA VAL A 89 23.02 -20.64 -23.79
C VAL A 89 24.13 -21.17 -22.88
N PRO A 90 25.00 -22.06 -23.38
CA PRO A 90 26.20 -22.40 -22.65
C PRO A 90 27.02 -21.12 -22.52
N LEU A 91 27.11 -20.60 -21.29
CA LEU A 91 28.06 -19.53 -20.96
C LEU A 91 29.45 -20.05 -21.30
N PHE A 92 30.02 -19.44 -22.33
CA PHE A 92 31.27 -19.82 -22.96
C PHE A 92 32.34 -20.18 -21.93
N SER A 93 32.92 -21.35 -22.22
CA SER A 93 34.08 -21.96 -21.62
C SER A 93 35.14 -20.96 -21.14
N THR A 94 35.56 -21.16 -19.90
CA THR A 94 36.93 -21.05 -19.41
C THR A 94 37.98 -21.00 -20.53
N VAL A 95 38.47 -19.81 -20.88
CA VAL A 95 39.77 -19.69 -21.54
C VAL A 95 40.79 -19.31 -20.47
N ARG A 96 41.33 -20.37 -19.87
CA ARG A 96 42.60 -20.35 -19.17
C ARG A 96 43.68 -20.21 -20.25
N SER A 97 44.34 -19.07 -20.35
CA SER A 97 45.61 -18.98 -21.05
C SER A 97 46.69 -18.47 -20.11
N ARG A 98 47.54 -19.39 -19.67
CA ARG A 98 48.86 -19.10 -19.13
C ARG A 98 49.71 -18.60 -20.29
N SER A 99 50.50 -17.55 -20.09
CA SER A 99 51.81 -17.50 -20.73
C SER A 99 52.82 -16.81 -19.82
N LYS A 100 53.90 -17.54 -19.54
CA LYS A 100 55.13 -17.08 -18.91
C LYS A 100 55.93 -16.30 -19.94
N THR A 101 56.59 -15.22 -19.53
CA THR A 101 58.01 -14.99 -19.84
C THR A 101 58.58 -14.01 -18.84
#